data_AF-A0A1G3QWC0-F1
#
_entry.id   AF-A0A1G3QWC0-F1
#
_cell.length_a   1.000
_cell.length_b   1.000
_cell.length_c   1.000
_cell.angle_alpha   90.00
_cell.angle_beta   90.00
_cell.angle_gamma   90.00
#
_symmetry.space_group_name_H-M   'P 1'
#
loop_
_entity.id
_entity.type
_entity.pdbx_description
1 polymer ?
#
loop_
_entity_poly.entity_id
_entity_poly.type
_entity_poly.pdbx_seq_one_letter_code
_entity_poly.pdbx_strand_id
1 'polypeptide(L)'
;MIAAMKTISWPVFTKLIRLCGADQTLTPTYWSSIPMVSLEEGIRCQHVGQAPFYHIKPIWPMPAAGTYPGLAPILLSEYGKDMIIPSGGGMLGHPDGYTAGAQAWQQAIAAAMAGVPIADYARKPENKALRRALEKWGYLERPSTPWLRVAPKFHPKPFKMEG
;
A
#
# COMPACT_ATOMS: atom_id res chain seq x y z
N MET A 1 -9.33 15.66 6.58
CA MET A 1 -8.22 14.87 7.15
C MET A 1 -6.86 15.46 6.77
N ILE A 2 -6.55 15.66 5.48
CA ILE A 2 -5.24 16.18 5.02
C ILE A 2 -4.83 17.51 5.69
N ALA A 3 -5.73 18.49 5.78
CA ALA A 3 -5.42 19.79 6.40
C ALA A 3 -5.03 19.69 7.90
N ALA A 4 -5.38 18.59 8.57
CA ALA A 4 -5.13 18.37 10.00
C ALA A 4 -3.88 17.51 10.25
N MET A 5 -3.09 17.16 9.23
CA MET A 5 -1.92 16.29 9.38
C MET A 5 -0.86 16.81 10.35
N LYS A 6 -0.75 18.14 10.51
CA LYS A 6 0.20 18.75 11.45
C LYS A 6 -0.26 18.68 12.91
N THR A 7 -1.52 18.32 13.16
CA THR A 7 -2.16 18.41 14.48
C THR A 7 -2.72 17.09 14.98
N ILE A 8 -3.18 16.21 14.08
CA ILE A 8 -3.77 14.91 14.41
C ILE A 8 -3.18 13.85 13.49
N SER A 9 -2.62 12.78 14.08
CA SER A 9 -2.08 11.65 13.33
C SER A 9 -3.19 10.82 12.68
N TRP A 10 -2.88 10.17 11.57
CA TRP A 10 -3.86 9.39 10.83
C TRP A 10 -4.46 8.21 11.62
N PRO A 11 -3.70 7.48 12.46
CA PRO A 11 -4.27 6.43 13.28
C PRO A 11 -5.31 6.95 14.29
N VAL A 12 -5.16 8.18 14.77
CA VAL A 12 -6.16 8.82 15.64
C VAL A 12 -7.43 9.12 14.84
N PHE A 13 -7.30 9.66 13.62
CA PHE A 13 -8.45 9.84 12.74
C PHE A 13 -9.17 8.52 12.45
N THR A 14 -8.44 7.46 12.09
CA THR A 14 -9.01 6.13 11.84
C THR A 14 -9.79 5.64 13.06
N LYS A 15 -9.25 5.82 14.27
CA LYS A 15 -9.93 5.41 15.51
C LYS A 15 -11.22 6.20 15.74
N LEU A 16 -11.19 7.51 15.56
CA LEU A 16 -12.37 8.37 15.73
C LEU A 16 -13.45 8.05 14.68
N ILE A 17 -13.06 7.86 13.42
CA ILE A 17 -13.98 7.48 12.33
C ILE A 17 -14.63 6.13 12.61
N ARG A 18 -13.84 5.15 13.04
CA ARG A 18 -14.34 3.83 13.48
C ARG A 18 -15.31 3.95 14.65
N LEU A 19 -14.98 4.76 15.65
CA LEU A 19 -15.83 4.99 16.82
C LEU A 19 -17.17 5.64 16.43
N CYS A 20 -17.16 6.54 15.44
CA CYS A 20 -18.37 7.16 14.89
C CYS A 20 -19.22 6.23 14.02
N GLY A 21 -18.81 4.96 13.83
CA GLY A 21 -19.61 3.93 13.16
C GLY A 21 -19.42 3.83 11.65
N ALA A 22 -18.32 4.33 11.09
CA ALA A 22 -18.02 4.12 9.66
C ALA A 22 -17.64 2.66 9.37
N ASP A 23 -18.10 2.10 8.25
CA ASP A 23 -17.72 0.74 7.83
C ASP A 23 -16.38 0.68 7.08
N GLN A 24 -15.93 1.82 6.53
CA GLN A 24 -14.70 1.95 5.76
C GLN A 24 -14.10 3.34 5.91
N THR A 25 -12.79 3.48 5.73
CA THR A 25 -12.14 4.79 5.77
C THR A 25 -10.93 4.87 4.85
N LEU A 26 -10.81 5.99 4.12
CA LEU A 26 -9.66 6.22 3.26
C LEU A 26 -8.44 6.55 4.12
N THR A 27 -7.43 5.68 4.05
CA THR A 27 -6.19 5.79 4.81
C THR A 27 -5.02 6.10 3.88
N PRO A 28 -4.04 6.89 4.30
CA PRO A 28 -2.89 7.19 3.47
C PRO A 28 -1.94 5.99 3.39
N THR A 29 -1.19 5.87 2.30
CA THR A 29 -0.09 4.92 2.16
C THR A 29 1.17 5.59 1.64
N TYR A 30 2.31 5.09 2.12
CA TYR A 30 3.64 5.52 1.68
C TYR A 30 3.94 5.11 0.22
N TRP A 31 3.37 3.99 -0.25
CA TRP A 31 3.60 3.47 -1.60
C TRP A 31 2.83 4.18 -2.72
N SER A 32 2.10 5.22 -2.35
CA SER A 32 1.25 5.98 -3.24
C SER A 32 2.07 7.04 -4.01
N SER A 33 1.53 7.57 -5.11
CA SER A 33 2.20 8.67 -5.82
C SER A 33 2.21 9.99 -5.04
N ILE A 34 1.46 10.06 -3.94
CA ILE A 34 1.38 11.20 -3.03
C ILE A 34 1.66 10.69 -1.61
N PRO A 35 2.92 10.39 -1.26
CA PRO A 35 3.25 9.84 0.06
C PRO A 35 3.00 10.88 1.15
N MET A 36 1.87 10.76 1.85
CA MET A 36 1.45 11.72 2.88
C MET A 36 1.95 11.34 4.29
N VAL A 37 2.32 10.09 4.48
CA VAL A 37 2.66 9.52 5.79
C VAL A 37 3.89 8.65 5.71
N SER A 38 4.53 8.41 6.84
CA SER A 38 5.53 7.35 6.94
C SER A 38 4.86 5.98 6.73
N LEU A 39 5.67 4.99 6.34
CA LEU A 39 5.21 3.61 6.23
C LEU A 39 4.55 3.12 7.53
N GLU A 40 5.19 3.41 8.67
CA GLU A 40 4.68 3.02 9.99
C GLU A 40 3.32 3.64 10.31
N GLU A 41 3.13 4.92 10.00
CA GLU A 41 1.86 5.59 10.27
C GLU A 41 0.74 5.04 9.38
N GLY A 42 1.02 4.77 8.11
CA GLY A 42 0.08 4.11 7.19
C GLY A 42 -0.33 2.72 7.67
N ILE A 43 0.62 1.88 8.09
CA ILE A 43 0.34 0.54 8.62
C ILE A 43 -0.42 0.62 9.95
N ARG A 44 -0.12 1.60 10.81
CA ARG A 44 -0.87 1.78 12.07
C ARG A 44 -2.35 2.09 11.83
N CYS A 45 -2.71 2.77 10.74
CA CYS A 45 -4.12 2.94 10.37
C CYS A 45 -4.79 1.59 10.09
N GLN A 46 -4.13 0.67 9.39
CA GLN A 46 -4.64 -0.68 9.17
C GLN A 46 -4.89 -1.40 10.49
N HIS A 47 -3.91 -1.39 11.39
CA HIS A 47 -4.03 -2.00 12.71
C HIS A 47 -5.17 -1.38 13.53
N VAL A 48 -5.32 -0.06 13.52
CA VAL A 48 -6.43 0.61 14.22
C VAL A 48 -7.79 0.23 13.64
N GLY A 49 -7.88 0.06 12.32
CA GLY A 49 -9.12 -0.36 11.66
C GLY A 49 -9.52 -1.81 11.99
N GLN A 50 -8.54 -2.69 12.21
CA GLN A 50 -8.75 -4.13 12.33
C GLN A 50 -8.64 -4.69 13.76
N ALA A 51 -7.89 -4.05 14.66
CA ALA A 51 -7.67 -4.57 16.00
C ALA A 51 -8.97 -4.68 16.83
N PRO A 52 -9.04 -5.61 17.80
CA PRO A 52 -10.14 -5.65 18.75
C PRO A 52 -10.34 -4.30 19.45
N PHE A 53 -11.58 -3.82 19.50
CA PHE A 53 -11.90 -2.53 20.11
C PHE A 53 -13.26 -2.58 20.83
N TYR A 54 -13.28 -3.24 21.99
CA TYR A 54 -14.51 -3.51 22.75
C TYR A 54 -15.61 -4.12 21.85
N HIS A 55 -16.80 -3.53 21.85
CA HIS A 55 -17.93 -3.93 21.02
C HIS A 55 -17.91 -3.30 19.60
N ILE A 56 -16.93 -2.45 19.30
CA ILE A 56 -16.85 -1.75 18.01
C ILE A 56 -16.24 -2.69 16.96
N LYS A 57 -17.01 -2.94 15.90
CA LYS A 57 -16.62 -3.82 14.80
C LYS A 57 -15.39 -3.28 14.04
N PRO A 58 -14.59 -4.15 13.40
CA PRO A 58 -13.56 -3.72 12.45
C PRO A 58 -14.14 -2.92 11.29
N ILE A 59 -13.30 -2.11 10.65
CA ILE A 59 -13.65 -1.30 9.48
C ILE A 59 -12.66 -1.54 8.36
N TRP A 60 -13.08 -1.40 7.11
CA TRP A 60 -12.21 -1.58 5.94
C TRP A 60 -11.33 -0.35 5.70
N PRO A 61 -10.02 -0.43 5.97
CA PRO A 61 -9.12 0.67 5.67
C PRO A 61 -8.80 0.65 4.17
N MET A 62 -8.62 1.84 3.59
CA MET A 62 -8.42 1.97 2.16
C MET A 62 -7.12 2.71 1.84
N PRO A 63 -5.97 2.01 1.76
CA PRO A 63 -4.68 2.64 1.47
C PRO A 63 -4.68 3.32 0.07
N ALA A 64 -4.56 4.65 0.06
CA ALA A 64 -4.58 5.53 -1.12
C ALA A 64 -3.52 6.66 -0.98
N ALA A 65 -3.19 7.50 -1.97
CA ALA A 65 -3.87 7.88 -3.22
C ALA A 65 -2.94 7.79 -4.45
N GLY A 66 -3.50 7.65 -5.66
CA GLY A 66 -2.67 7.45 -6.86
C GLY A 66 -2.14 6.02 -6.97
N THR A 67 -2.98 5.07 -6.59
CA THR A 67 -2.76 3.64 -6.70
C THR A 67 -2.92 3.15 -8.15
N TYR A 68 -2.16 2.11 -8.50
CA TYR A 68 -2.21 1.42 -9.81
C TYR A 68 -1.94 -0.08 -9.60
N PRO A 69 -2.30 -0.95 -10.56
CA PRO A 69 -2.27 -2.41 -10.37
C PRO A 69 -0.94 -2.98 -9.86
N GLY A 70 0.19 -2.40 -10.28
CA GLY A 70 1.54 -2.80 -9.85
C GLY A 70 1.82 -2.66 -8.35
N LEU A 71 0.97 -1.94 -7.60
CA LEU A 71 1.07 -1.81 -6.15
C LEU A 71 0.35 -2.92 -5.37
N ALA A 72 -0.50 -3.73 -6.03
CA ALA A 72 -1.29 -4.73 -5.32
C ALA A 72 -0.43 -5.68 -4.46
N PRO A 73 0.72 -6.22 -4.93
CA PRO A 73 1.53 -7.14 -4.13
C PRO A 73 2.06 -6.49 -2.84
N ILE A 74 2.55 -5.25 -2.93
CA ILE A 74 3.13 -4.57 -1.76
C ILE A 74 2.04 -4.14 -0.78
N LEU A 75 0.89 -3.67 -1.28
CA LEU A 75 -0.24 -3.34 -0.42
C LEU A 75 -0.75 -4.58 0.33
N LEU A 76 -0.96 -5.71 -0.36
CA LEU A 76 -1.43 -6.95 0.29
C LEU A 76 -0.42 -7.50 1.30
N SER A 77 0.87 -7.41 0.99
CA SER A 77 1.94 -7.87 1.88
C SER A 77 1.99 -7.07 3.18
N GLU A 78 1.76 -5.76 3.13
CA GLU A 78 1.96 -4.87 4.28
C GLU A 78 0.70 -4.53 5.05
N TYR A 79 -0.43 -4.36 4.36
CA TYR A 79 -1.72 -4.03 4.96
C TYR A 79 -2.55 -5.29 5.22
N GLY A 80 -2.16 -6.44 4.66
CA GLY A 80 -2.93 -7.67 4.76
C GLY A 80 -4.12 -7.70 3.78
N LYS A 81 -5.01 -8.67 3.96
CA LYS A 81 -6.11 -8.93 3.02
C LYS A 81 -7.38 -8.15 3.34
N ASP A 82 -7.52 -7.74 4.60
CA ASP A 82 -8.72 -7.06 5.09
C ASP A 82 -8.66 -5.54 4.81
N MET A 83 -8.65 -5.17 3.53
CA MET A 83 -8.65 -3.79 3.05
C MET A 83 -9.44 -3.64 1.75
N ILE A 84 -9.81 -2.41 1.41
CA ILE A 84 -10.33 -2.06 0.09
C ILE A 84 -9.25 -1.28 -0.65
N ILE A 85 -8.94 -1.66 -1.89
CA ILE A 85 -7.99 -0.90 -2.72
C ILE A 85 -8.76 0.10 -3.58
N PRO A 86 -8.66 1.42 -3.32
CA PRO A 86 -9.29 2.42 -4.16
C PRO A 86 -8.58 2.41 -5.50
N SER A 87 -9.25 1.98 -6.57
CA SER A 87 -8.58 1.76 -7.86
C SER A 87 -8.53 3.01 -8.75
N GLY A 88 -9.37 4.01 -8.45
CA GLY A 88 -9.36 5.39 -8.97
C GLY A 88 -8.72 5.59 -10.36
N GLY A 89 -7.74 6.49 -10.42
CA GLY A 89 -7.03 6.83 -11.66
C GLY A 89 -6.23 5.67 -12.26
N GLY A 90 -5.74 4.71 -11.47
CA GLY A 90 -5.03 3.53 -11.98
C GLY A 90 -5.92 2.56 -12.75
N MET A 91 -7.22 2.51 -12.45
CA MET A 91 -8.21 1.78 -13.25
C MET A 91 -8.66 2.60 -14.46
N LEU A 92 -9.08 3.85 -14.23
CA LEU A 92 -9.64 4.71 -15.29
C LEU A 92 -8.59 5.06 -16.35
N GLY A 93 -7.33 5.19 -15.96
CA GLY A 93 -6.23 5.56 -16.84
C GLY A 93 -5.62 4.38 -17.60
N HIS A 94 -6.20 3.19 -17.59
CA HIS A 94 -5.63 2.04 -18.29
C HIS A 94 -5.54 2.29 -19.81
N PRO A 95 -4.41 1.95 -20.49
CA PRO A 95 -4.22 2.28 -21.91
C PRO A 95 -5.25 1.62 -22.83
N ASP A 96 -5.80 0.48 -22.41
CA ASP A 96 -6.78 -0.29 -23.19
C ASP A 96 -8.23 -0.09 -22.66
N GLY A 97 -8.51 0.99 -21.92
CA GLY A 97 -9.85 1.35 -21.45
C GLY A 97 -10.27 0.77 -20.09
N TYR A 98 -11.45 1.17 -19.59
CA TYR A 98 -11.88 0.94 -18.20
C TYR A 98 -12.06 -0.53 -17.84
N THR A 99 -12.61 -1.34 -18.75
CA THR A 99 -12.77 -2.78 -18.54
C THR A 99 -11.42 -3.46 -18.36
N ALA A 100 -10.43 -3.10 -19.19
CA ALA A 100 -9.08 -3.60 -19.04
C ALA A 100 -8.43 -3.09 -17.74
N GLY A 101 -8.70 -1.86 -17.32
CA GLY A 101 -8.26 -1.34 -16.03
C GLY A 101 -8.79 -2.14 -14.83
N ALA A 102 -10.07 -2.49 -14.85
CA ALA A 102 -10.68 -3.33 -13.82
C ALA A 102 -10.08 -4.76 -13.83
N GLN A 103 -9.90 -5.34 -15.01
CA GLN A 103 -9.25 -6.65 -15.18
C GLN A 103 -7.81 -6.65 -14.68
N ALA A 104 -7.04 -5.59 -14.94
CA ALA A 104 -5.66 -5.47 -14.48
C ALA A 104 -5.55 -5.51 -12.96
N TRP A 105 -6.47 -4.86 -12.24
CA TRP A 105 -6.55 -4.93 -10.78
C TRP A 105 -6.91 -6.33 -10.28
N GLN A 106 -7.91 -6.97 -10.88
CA GLN A 106 -8.28 -8.35 -10.52
C GLN A 106 -7.10 -9.32 -10.72
N GLN A 107 -6.38 -9.18 -11.83
CA GLN A 107 -5.21 -9.99 -12.15
C GLN A 107 -4.03 -9.72 -11.19
N ALA A 108 -3.79 -8.45 -10.84
CA ALA A 108 -2.74 -8.09 -9.88
C ALA A 108 -3.03 -8.64 -8.48
N ILE A 109 -4.28 -8.55 -8.02
CA ILE A 109 -4.72 -9.12 -6.73
C ILE A 109 -4.59 -10.65 -6.77
N ALA A 110 -5.00 -11.30 -7.87
CA ALA A 110 -4.87 -12.75 -8.04
C ALA A 110 -3.40 -13.20 -7.99
N ALA A 111 -2.48 -12.46 -8.64
CA ALA A 111 -1.05 -12.72 -8.58
C ALA A 111 -0.52 -12.67 -7.13
N ALA A 112 -0.86 -11.61 -6.41
CA ALA A 112 -0.46 -11.41 -5.02
C ALA A 112 -1.03 -12.49 -4.09
N MET A 113 -2.31 -12.85 -4.25
CA MET A 113 -2.97 -13.90 -3.46
C MET A 113 -2.41 -15.30 -3.73
N ALA A 114 -1.94 -15.56 -4.96
CA ALA A 114 -1.29 -16.81 -5.33
C ALA A 114 0.19 -16.87 -4.92
N GLY A 115 0.78 -15.78 -4.39
CA GLY A 115 2.20 -15.70 -4.08
C GLY A 115 3.11 -15.76 -5.31
N VAL A 116 2.59 -15.42 -6.49
CA VAL A 116 3.34 -15.42 -7.76
C VAL A 116 3.90 -14.01 -8.01
N PRO A 117 5.18 -13.86 -8.40
CA PRO A 117 5.71 -12.57 -8.81
C PRO A 117 4.83 -11.92 -9.89
N ILE A 118 4.44 -10.67 -9.68
CA ILE A 118 3.45 -9.99 -10.54
C ILE A 118 3.93 -9.90 -12.00
N ALA A 119 5.24 -9.76 -12.21
CA ALA A 119 5.86 -9.77 -13.53
C ALA A 119 5.67 -11.11 -14.26
N ASP A 120 5.84 -12.24 -13.56
CA ASP A 120 5.63 -13.56 -14.13
C ASP A 120 4.15 -13.82 -14.41
N TYR A 121 3.27 -13.37 -13.51
CA TYR A 121 1.84 -13.45 -13.71
C TYR A 121 1.41 -12.66 -14.96
N ALA A 122 1.97 -11.47 -15.17
CA ALA A 122 1.69 -10.62 -16.33
C ALA A 122 2.19 -11.19 -17.67
N ARG A 123 3.21 -12.06 -17.67
CA ARG A 123 3.72 -12.70 -18.90
C ARG A 123 2.75 -13.70 -19.50
N LYS A 124 1.81 -14.24 -18.72
CA LYS A 124 0.83 -15.21 -19.19
C LYS A 124 -0.12 -14.57 -20.22
N PRO A 125 -0.46 -15.25 -21.34
CA PRO A 125 -1.28 -14.68 -22.42
C PRO A 125 -2.63 -14.10 -21.95
N GLU A 126 -3.27 -14.74 -20.98
CA GLU A 126 -4.56 -14.34 -20.39
C GLU A 126 -4.48 -13.05 -19.55
N ASN A 127 -3.28 -12.64 -19.13
CA ASN A 127 -3.06 -11.48 -18.26
C ASN A 127 -2.59 -10.24 -19.04
N LYS A 128 -3.10 -10.08 -20.27
CA LYS A 128 -2.77 -8.93 -21.13
C LYS A 128 -3.07 -7.59 -20.44
N ALA A 129 -4.20 -7.46 -19.75
CA ALA A 129 -4.57 -6.22 -19.07
C ALA A 129 -3.53 -5.85 -17.99
N LEU A 130 -3.15 -6.78 -17.14
CA LEU A 130 -2.09 -6.58 -16.16
C LEU A 130 -0.77 -6.19 -16.83
N ARG A 131 -0.33 -6.92 -17.87
CA ARG A 131 0.90 -6.60 -18.60
C ARG A 131 0.91 -5.16 -19.09
N ARG A 132 -0.18 -4.71 -19.69
CA ARG A 132 -0.33 -3.34 -20.22
C ARG A 132 -0.31 -2.29 -19.11
N ALA A 133 -0.89 -2.60 -17.94
CA ALA A 133 -0.77 -1.76 -16.76
C ALA A 133 0.67 -1.66 -16.24
N LEU A 134 1.39 -2.79 -16.17
CA LEU A 134 2.79 -2.81 -15.73
C LEU A 134 3.73 -2.10 -16.73
N GLU A 135 3.49 -2.23 -18.03
CA GLU A 135 4.22 -1.47 -19.06
C GLU A 135 4.03 0.03 -18.90
N LYS A 136 2.85 0.48 -18.46
CA LYS A 136 2.53 1.89 -18.27
C LYS A 136 3.08 2.48 -16.96
N TRP A 137 2.94 1.76 -15.85
CA TRP A 137 3.20 2.30 -14.51
C TRP A 137 4.28 1.57 -13.72
N GLY A 138 4.73 0.41 -14.18
CA GLY A 138 5.65 -0.46 -13.46
C GLY A 138 5.00 -1.22 -12.29
N TYR A 139 5.85 -1.78 -11.44
CA TYR A 139 5.50 -2.40 -10.16
C TYR A 139 6.63 -2.11 -9.16
N LEU A 140 6.32 -2.19 -7.87
CA LEU A 140 7.30 -1.96 -6.80
C LEU A 140 7.74 -3.27 -6.17
N GLU A 141 9.04 -3.34 -5.88
CA GLU A 141 9.62 -4.39 -5.04
C GLU A 141 10.06 -3.75 -3.72
N ARG A 142 9.76 -4.43 -2.62
CA ARG A 142 10.19 -3.97 -1.30
C ARG A 142 11.71 -4.07 -1.22
N PRO A 143 12.43 -2.98 -0.86
CA PRO A 143 13.87 -3.05 -0.67
C PRO A 143 14.21 -4.07 0.41
N SER A 144 15.12 -4.99 0.11
CA SER A 144 15.71 -5.88 1.12
C SER A 144 16.70 -5.06 1.93
N THR A 145 16.34 -4.69 3.16
CA THR A 145 17.29 -4.04 4.06
C THR A 145 18.28 -5.07 4.59
N PRO A 146 19.59 -4.86 4.39
CA PRO A 146 20.57 -5.67 5.08
C PRO A 146 20.40 -5.49 6.60
N TRP A 147 20.60 -6.55 7.36
CA TRP A 147 20.65 -6.47 8.82
C TRP A 147 21.65 -5.40 9.25
N LEU A 148 21.33 -4.66 10.32
CA LEU A 148 22.24 -3.67 10.88
C LEU A 148 23.61 -4.34 11.10
N ARG A 149 24.67 -3.73 10.56
CA ARG A 149 26.06 -4.23 10.63
C ARG A 149 26.42 -5.43 9.73
N VAL A 150 25.62 -5.74 8.70
CA VAL A 150 25.92 -6.83 7.75
C VAL A 150 27.30 -6.71 7.08
N ALA A 151 27.82 -5.50 6.96
CA ALA A 151 29.11 -5.22 6.33
C ALA A 151 29.82 -4.09 7.10
N PRO A 152 31.17 -4.04 7.04
CA PRO A 152 31.97 -3.04 7.77
C PRO A 152 31.52 -1.59 7.57
N LYS A 153 31.00 -1.24 6.38
CA LYS A 153 30.47 0.10 6.08
C LYS A 153 29.26 0.52 6.93
N PHE A 154 28.54 -0.45 7.51
CA PHE A 154 27.39 -0.24 8.39
C PHE A 154 27.74 -0.36 9.87
N HIS A 155 29.01 -0.57 10.22
CA HIS A 155 29.45 -0.61 11.61
C HIS A 155 29.50 0.81 12.17
N PRO A 156 29.16 1.02 13.46
CA PRO A 156 29.32 2.31 14.09
C PRO A 156 30.80 2.74 13.98
N LYS A 157 31.03 3.96 13.50
CA LYS A 157 32.37 4.54 13.44
C LYS A 157 32.65 5.23 14.77
N PRO A 158 33.85 5.05 15.36
CA PRO A 158 34.23 5.80 16.54
C PRO A 158 34.24 7.30 16.22
N PHE A 159 33.56 8.08 17.07
CA PHE A 159 33.59 9.53 17.00
C PHE A 159 34.98 10.03 17.40
N LYS A 160 35.60 10.89 16.57
CA LYS A 160 36.86 11.56 16.87
C LYS A 160 36.59 13.06 16.88
N MET A 161 36.85 13.72 18.02
CA MET A 161 36.93 15.18 18.08
C MET A 161 38.21 15.60 17.35
N GLU A 162 38.12 16.49 16.37
CA GLU A 162 39.31 17.21 15.88
C GLU A 162 39.74 18.19 16.98
N GLY A 163 41.01 18.09 17.39
CA GLY A 163 41.60 18.90 18.47
C GLY A 163 42.03 20.29 18.00
#